data_AF-A0A820RQU9-F1
#
_entry.id   AF-A0A820RQU9-F1
#
_cell.length_a   1.000
_cell.length_b   1.000
_cell.length_c   1.000
_cell.angle_alpha   90.00
_cell.angle_beta   90.00
_cell.angle_gamma   90.00
#
_symmetry.space_group_name_H-M   'P 1'
#
loop_
_entity.id
_entity.type
_entity.pdbx_description
1 polymer ?
#
loop_
_entity_poly.entity_id
_entity_poly.type
_entity_poly.pdbx_seq_one_letter_code
_entity_poly.pdbx_strand_id
1 'polypeptide(L)'
;ESHLLLDASLAELINQALHAVVKKLHNETDKLNRLDAVYGDGDTGTAFARAADTIAQDLANEKLALDRPSSLFRRLGLIAESRMGGTCGAICGLFFAAVAKNLLLSIPSV
;
A
#
# COMPACT_ATOMS: atom_id res chain seq x y z
N GLU A 1 -10.41 -10.37 19.25
CA GLU A 1 -9.33 -9.35 19.32
C GLU A 1 -9.94 -8.01 18.98
N SER A 2 -9.67 -6.97 19.76
CA SER A 2 -10.15 -5.62 19.48
C SER A 2 -9.35 -5.06 18.29
N HIS A 3 -10.05 -4.62 17.24
CA HIS A 3 -9.44 -4.01 16.06
C HIS A 3 -9.96 -2.58 15.91
N LEU A 4 -9.10 -1.64 15.52
CA LEU A 4 -9.53 -0.26 15.25
C LEU A 4 -10.51 -0.32 14.09
N LEU A 5 -11.74 0.11 14.33
CA LEU A 5 -12.80 0.19 13.33
C LEU A 5 -13.02 1.65 12.98
N LEU A 6 -12.98 1.94 11.70
CA LEU A 6 -13.28 3.27 11.17
C LEU A 6 -14.75 3.36 10.79
N ASP A 7 -15.32 4.55 10.95
CA ASP A 7 -16.65 4.83 10.43
C ASP A 7 -16.66 4.91 8.89
N ALA A 8 -17.87 4.96 8.32
CA ALA A 8 -18.07 4.99 6.87
C ALA A 8 -17.44 6.23 6.21
N SER A 9 -17.42 7.38 6.89
CA SER A 9 -16.84 8.61 6.34
C SER A 9 -15.33 8.49 6.21
N LEU A 10 -14.66 7.91 7.21
CA LEU A 10 -13.22 7.67 7.18
C LEU A 10 -12.85 6.55 6.20
N ALA A 11 -13.64 5.48 6.11
CA ALA A 11 -13.43 4.43 5.13
C ALA A 11 -13.52 4.96 3.69
N GLU A 12 -14.47 5.86 3.42
CA GLU A 12 -14.59 6.53 2.11
C GLU A 12 -13.42 7.47 1.82
N LEU A 13 -12.91 8.19 2.84
CA LEU A 13 -11.71 9.00 2.67
C LEU A 13 -10.48 8.15 2.32
N ILE A 14 -10.34 6.98 2.94
CA ILE A 14 -9.28 6.01 2.62
C ILE A 14 -9.44 5.50 1.19
N ASN A 15 -10.67 5.18 0.77
CA ASN A 15 -10.97 4.77 -0.60
C ASN A 15 -10.46 5.80 -1.62
N GLN A 16 -10.80 7.07 -1.40
CA GLN A 16 -10.39 8.18 -2.26
C GLN A 16 -8.86 8.38 -2.26
N ALA A 17 -8.24 8.29 -1.09
CA ALA A 17 -6.79 8.37 -0.96
C ALA A 17 -6.07 7.25 -1.73
N LEU A 18 -6.56 6.01 -1.65
CA LEU A 18 -5.97 4.89 -2.39
C LEU A 18 -6.09 5.08 -3.90
N HIS A 19 -7.23 5.55 -4.39
CA HIS A 19 -7.40 5.88 -5.82
C HIS A 19 -6.43 6.99 -6.26
N ALA A 20 -6.25 8.03 -5.44
CA ALA A 20 -5.30 9.10 -5.72
C ALA A 20 -3.85 8.60 -5.73
N VAL A 21 -3.47 7.73 -4.80
CA VAL A 21 -2.14 7.10 -4.74
C VAL A 21 -1.89 6.24 -5.98
N VAL A 22 -2.82 5.35 -6.34
CA VAL A 22 -2.71 4.51 -7.55
C VAL A 22 -2.49 5.37 -8.79
N LYS A 23 -3.33 6.39 -8.98
CA LYS A 23 -3.20 7.31 -10.12
C LYS A 23 -1.84 8.03 -10.12
N LYS A 24 -1.37 8.48 -8.94
CA LYS A 24 -0.10 9.19 -8.83
C LYS A 24 1.10 8.29 -9.15
N LEU A 25 1.10 7.05 -8.69
CA LEU A 25 2.17 6.09 -8.96
C LEU A 25 2.27 5.77 -10.47
N HIS A 26 1.15 5.59 -11.15
CA HIS A 26 1.14 5.44 -12.61
C HIS A 26 1.69 6.70 -13.32
N ASN A 27 1.22 7.88 -12.95
CA ASN A 27 1.64 9.12 -13.60
C ASN A 27 3.13 9.45 -13.42
N GLU A 28 3.75 9.02 -12.32
CA GLU A 28 5.16 9.29 -12.02
C GLU A 28 6.09 8.14 -12.45
N THR A 29 5.57 7.07 -13.09
CA THR A 29 6.34 5.86 -13.44
C THR A 29 7.61 6.19 -14.23
N ASP A 30 7.51 6.92 -15.34
CA ASP A 30 8.67 7.25 -16.19
C ASP A 30 9.69 8.13 -15.46
N LYS A 31 9.20 9.06 -14.63
CA LYS A 31 10.07 9.95 -13.86
C LYS A 31 10.85 9.16 -12.81
N LEU A 32 10.20 8.24 -12.10
CA LEU A 32 10.85 7.39 -11.11
C LEU A 32 11.87 6.47 -11.76
N ASN A 33 11.52 5.83 -12.88
CA ASN A 33 12.46 5.01 -13.66
C ASN A 33 13.68 5.83 -14.12
N ARG A 34 13.46 7.07 -14.60
CA ARG A 34 14.56 7.96 -15.03
C ARG A 34 15.49 8.34 -13.87
N LEU A 35 14.93 8.60 -12.68
CA LEU A 35 15.73 8.92 -11.50
C LEU A 35 16.53 7.72 -11.01
N ASP A 36 15.92 6.54 -11.03
CA ASP A 36 16.54 5.29 -10.62
C ASP A 36 17.65 4.86 -11.60
N ALA A 37 17.45 5.02 -12.91
CA ALA A 37 18.43 4.68 -13.94
C ALA A 37 19.77 5.44 -13.83
N VAL A 38 19.86 6.48 -13.00
CA VAL A 38 21.14 7.18 -12.75
C VAL A 38 22.13 6.30 -11.97
N TYR A 39 21.64 5.50 -11.02
CA TYR A 39 22.49 4.68 -10.14
C TYR A 39 21.95 3.26 -9.89
N GLY A 40 20.79 2.91 -10.44
CA GLY A 40 20.11 1.63 -10.35
C GLY A 40 19.82 1.05 -11.74
N ASP A 41 18.86 0.14 -11.81
CA ASP A 41 18.44 -0.55 -13.04
C ASP A 41 17.29 0.16 -13.78
N GLY A 42 16.74 1.22 -13.18
CA GLY A 42 15.75 2.08 -13.82
C GLY A 42 14.35 1.49 -13.82
N ASP A 43 14.04 0.58 -12.89
CA ASP A 43 12.77 -0.12 -12.83
C ASP A 43 11.88 0.28 -11.65
N THR A 44 12.36 1.15 -10.75
CA THR A 44 11.62 1.55 -9.53
C THR A 44 10.20 2.03 -9.82
N GLY A 45 10.00 2.92 -10.80
CA GLY A 45 8.67 3.39 -11.19
C GLY A 45 7.78 2.24 -11.68
N THR A 46 8.35 1.33 -12.47
CA THR A 46 7.66 0.11 -12.95
C THR A 46 7.27 -0.80 -11.79
N ALA A 47 8.14 -0.98 -10.79
CA ALA A 47 7.88 -1.77 -9.59
C ALA A 47 6.70 -1.19 -8.79
N PHE A 48 6.68 0.12 -8.57
CA PHE A 48 5.55 0.80 -7.92
C PHE A 48 4.26 0.74 -8.73
N ALA A 49 4.32 0.85 -10.06
CA ALA A 49 3.16 0.71 -10.94
C ALA A 49 2.52 -0.69 -10.82
N ARG A 50 3.32 -1.77 -10.82
CA ARG A 50 2.80 -3.15 -10.63
C ARG A 50 2.08 -3.33 -9.29
N ALA A 51 2.60 -2.71 -8.23
CA ALA A 51 1.94 -2.71 -6.93
C ALA A 51 0.62 -1.91 -6.99
N ALA A 52 0.64 -0.73 -7.61
CA ALA A 52 -0.55 0.11 -7.80
C ALA A 52 -1.66 -0.60 -8.61
N ASP A 53 -1.30 -1.33 -9.67
CA ASP A 53 -2.24 -2.17 -10.43
C ASP A 53 -2.93 -3.21 -9.55
N THR A 54 -2.16 -3.87 -8.67
CA THR A 54 -2.72 -4.86 -7.74
C THR A 54 -3.64 -4.21 -6.72
N ILE A 55 -3.29 -3.03 -6.20
CA ILE A 55 -4.14 -2.24 -5.29
C ILE A 55 -5.44 -1.85 -6.01
N ALA A 56 -5.37 -1.38 -7.26
CA ALA A 56 -6.54 -1.01 -8.05
C ALA A 56 -7.47 -2.21 -8.29
N GLN A 57 -6.91 -3.37 -8.59
CA GLN A 57 -7.66 -4.61 -8.74
C GLN A 57 -8.31 -5.04 -7.41
N ASP A 58 -7.61 -4.90 -6.29
CA ASP A 58 -8.18 -5.24 -4.99
C ASP A 58 -9.29 -4.28 -4.56
N LEU A 59 -9.17 -2.98 -4.89
CA LEU A 59 -10.24 -1.99 -4.70
C LEU A 59 -11.47 -2.36 -5.53
N ALA A 60 -11.30 -2.61 -6.83
CA ALA A 60 -12.39 -2.93 -7.75
C ALA A 60 -13.11 -4.24 -7.40
N ASN A 61 -12.43 -5.17 -6.73
CA ASN A 61 -12.99 -6.45 -6.29
C ASN A 61 -13.39 -6.45 -4.80
N GLU A 62 -13.42 -5.29 -4.13
CA GLU A 62 -13.80 -5.16 -2.71
C GLU A 62 -12.95 -6.05 -1.76
N LYS A 63 -11.69 -6.30 -2.11
CA LYS A 63 -10.76 -7.15 -1.34
C LYS A 63 -9.99 -6.40 -0.26
N LEU A 64 -10.09 -5.08 -0.21
CA LEU A 64 -9.45 -4.24 0.80
C LEU A 64 -10.43 -3.90 1.93
N ALA A 65 -10.06 -4.23 3.17
CA ALA A 65 -10.84 -3.88 4.35
C ALA A 65 -10.60 -2.40 4.74
N LEU A 66 -11.30 -1.48 4.06
CA LEU A 66 -11.12 -0.03 4.24
C LEU A 66 -11.52 0.47 5.63
N ASP A 67 -12.36 -0.28 6.33
CA ASP A 67 -12.82 -0.01 7.71
C ASP A 67 -11.88 -0.56 8.79
N ARG A 68 -10.91 -1.40 8.42
CA ARG A 68 -9.96 -2.08 9.34
C ARG A 68 -8.52 -1.78 8.93
N PRO A 69 -7.92 -0.68 9.44
CA PRO A 69 -6.59 -0.23 9.03
C PRO A 69 -5.49 -1.28 9.18
N SER A 70 -5.47 -2.07 10.25
CA SER A 70 -4.47 -3.13 10.42
C SER A 70 -4.52 -4.17 9.28
N SER A 71 -5.72 -4.59 8.89
CA SER A 71 -5.93 -5.51 7.77
C SER A 71 -5.57 -4.89 6.42
N LEU A 72 -5.94 -3.62 6.21
CA LEU A 72 -5.56 -2.87 5.01
C LEU A 72 -4.04 -2.80 4.85
N PHE A 73 -3.33 -2.31 5.86
CA PHE A 73 -1.87 -2.18 5.81
C PHE A 73 -1.16 -3.53 5.69
N ARG A 74 -1.70 -4.60 6.32
CA ARG A 74 -1.18 -5.95 6.12
C ARG A 74 -1.29 -6.38 4.65
N ARG A 75 -2.42 -6.11 3.99
CA ARG A 75 -2.61 -6.40 2.57
C ARG A 75 -1.66 -5.58 1.70
N LEU A 76 -1.47 -4.29 1.99
CA LEU A 76 -0.50 -3.44 1.28
C LEU A 76 0.94 -3.96 1.41
N GLY A 77 1.34 -4.44 2.59
CA GLY A 77 2.65 -5.07 2.79
C GLY A 77 2.85 -6.30 1.92
N LEU A 78 1.86 -7.19 1.88
CA LEU A 78 1.90 -8.38 1.03
C LEU A 78 1.97 -8.04 -0.47
N ILE A 79 1.27 -6.98 -0.90
CA ILE A 79 1.36 -6.49 -2.28
C ILE A 79 2.77 -5.98 -2.58
N ALA A 80 3.36 -5.18 -1.69
CA ALA A 80 4.71 -4.66 -1.85
C ALA A 80 5.74 -5.78 -1.99
N GLU A 81 5.72 -6.77 -1.10
CA GLU A 81 6.65 -7.91 -1.13
C GLU A 81 6.51 -8.75 -2.40
N SER A 82 5.29 -8.98 -2.87
CA SER A 82 5.01 -9.89 -3.99
C SER A 82 5.05 -9.24 -5.37
N ARG A 83 4.86 -7.92 -5.47
CA ARG A 83 4.68 -7.22 -6.76
C ARG A 83 5.80 -6.25 -7.11
N MET A 84 6.44 -5.62 -6.12
CA MET A 84 7.52 -4.66 -6.39
C MET A 84 8.84 -5.40 -6.67
N GLY A 85 9.11 -6.50 -5.97
CA GLY A 85 10.37 -7.22 -6.09
C GLY A 85 11.57 -6.45 -5.49
N GLY A 86 12.73 -7.09 -5.52
CA GLY A 86 13.99 -6.51 -5.05
C GLY A 86 13.98 -6.06 -3.57
N THR A 87 14.97 -5.25 -3.21
CA THR A 87 15.10 -4.72 -1.85
C THR A 87 14.02 -3.69 -1.52
N CYS A 88 13.56 -2.92 -2.51
CA CYS A 88 12.51 -1.91 -2.32
C CYS A 88 11.19 -2.57 -1.88
N GLY A 89 10.78 -3.67 -2.54
CA GLY A 89 9.59 -4.43 -2.13
C GLY A 89 9.70 -5.00 -0.72
N ALA A 90 10.85 -5.54 -0.33
CA ALA A 90 11.08 -6.05 1.03
C ALA A 90 11.01 -4.94 2.11
N ILE A 91 11.59 -3.77 1.84
CA ILE A 91 11.54 -2.63 2.78
C ILE A 91 10.12 -2.08 2.91
N CYS A 92 9.41 -1.91 1.79
CA CYS A 92 8.02 -1.46 1.80
C CYS A 92 7.10 -2.48 2.49
N GLY A 93 7.32 -3.77 2.24
CA GLY A 93 6.66 -4.88 2.93
C GLY A 93 6.81 -4.80 4.45
N LEU A 94 8.06 -4.72 4.91
CA LEU A 94 8.40 -4.59 6.32
C LEU A 94 7.77 -3.33 6.95
N PHE A 95 7.83 -2.20 6.25
CA PHE A 95 7.23 -0.96 6.70
C PHE A 95 5.72 -1.12 6.93
N PHE A 96 4.99 -1.62 5.94
CA PHE A 96 3.54 -1.80 6.06
C PHE A 96 3.15 -2.88 7.08
N ALA A 97 3.94 -3.95 7.19
CA ALA A 97 3.74 -4.96 8.24
C ALA A 97 3.91 -4.37 9.65
N ALA A 98 4.90 -3.51 9.85
CA ALA A 98 5.12 -2.82 11.11
C ALA A 98 3.98 -1.84 11.44
N VAL A 99 3.47 -1.10 10.45
CA VAL A 99 2.30 -0.22 10.60
C VAL A 99 1.06 -1.04 10.97
N ALA A 100 0.79 -2.14 10.26
CA ALA A 100 -0.33 -3.04 10.54
C ALA A 100 -0.30 -3.58 11.98
N LYS A 101 0.89 -4.00 12.44
CA LYS A 101 1.10 -4.48 13.81
C LYS A 101 0.84 -3.38 14.83
N ASN A 102 1.34 -2.17 14.62
CA ASN A 102 1.12 -1.07 15.56
C ASN A 102 -0.36 -0.67 15.63
N LEU A 103 -1.05 -0.59 14.49
CA LEU A 103 -2.49 -0.30 14.43
C LEU A 103 -3.35 -1.36 15.11
N LEU A 104 -2.89 -2.61 15.10
CA LEU A 104 -3.54 -3.69 15.85
C LEU A 104 -3.39 -3.51 17.37
N LEU A 105 -2.24 -3.03 17.83
CA LEU A 105 -1.91 -2.84 19.25
C LEU A 105 -2.40 -1.50 19.83
N SER A 106 -2.82 -0.56 18.97
CA SER A 106 -3.14 0.84 19.36
C SER A 106 -4.52 1.02 20.00
N ILE A 107 -5.25 -0.05 20.31
CA ILE A 107 -6.48 0.04 21.10
C ILE A 107 -6.12 -0.20 22.56
N PRO A 108 -6.44 0.73 23.47
CA PRO A 108 -6.25 0.50 24.89
C PRO A 108 -7.03 -0.76 25.27
N SER A 109 -6.35 -1.74 25.86
CA SER A 109 -7.01 -2.81 26.59
C SER A 109 -7.81 -2.19 27.73
N VAL A 110 -9.13 -2.06 27.55
CA VAL A 110 -10.09 -1.78 28.63
C VAL A 110 -10.67 -3.11 29.07
#